data_AF-A0A0M3IF81-F1
#
_entry.id   AF-A0A0M3IF81-F1
#
_cell.length_a   1.000
_cell.length_b   1.000
_cell.length_c   1.000
_cell.angle_alpha   90.00
_cell.angle_beta   90.00
_cell.angle_gamma   90.00
#
_symmetry.space_group_name_H-M   'P 1'
#
loop_
_entity.id
_entity.type
_entity.pdbx_description
1 polymer ?
#
loop_
_entity_poly.entity_id
_entity_poly.type
_entity_poly.pdbx_seq_one_letter_code
_entity_poly.pdbx_strand_id
1 'polypeptide(L)'
;MPLTGSRRTLRIVDLPFYDREKVLLELSELPASSSMCKLPAGSSPTLTPSMVEFNFVVTPDVMRSIAYSNEQVVLPRIEVQMRFFLLDDTREQADDFPPSCEVRIDNRKVALPNVIPTKDPNVEAKRPSCPVDITPFVQQPSRLDNVHSVHIQWAADMRAWAVGIFVVKRVTSEILMKRLLANVRARRDMIVTKMAIRTQLRDRGDSSLHLERVEFMLLCPVSFSYYYYQFFVDGSAGLMFSL
;
A
#
# COMPACT_ATOMS: atom_id res chain seq x y z
N MET A 1 -24.11 20.03 25.10
CA MET A 1 -22.71 19.60 25.34
C MET A 1 -22.32 18.66 24.20
N PRO A 2 -21.28 18.95 23.40
CA PRO A 2 -20.81 17.98 22.43
C PRO A 2 -20.05 16.89 23.16
N LEU A 3 -20.49 15.64 22.98
CA LEU A 3 -19.77 14.46 23.43
C LEU A 3 -18.42 14.45 22.73
N THR A 4 -17.34 14.55 23.52
CA THR A 4 -15.97 14.33 23.07
C THR A 4 -15.86 12.91 22.56
N GLY A 5 -16.02 12.75 21.25
CA GLY A 5 -15.86 11.47 20.57
C GLY A 5 -14.45 10.95 20.79
N SER A 6 -14.36 9.69 21.22
CA SER A 6 -13.09 8.95 21.24
C SER A 6 -12.41 9.11 19.88
N ARG A 7 -11.22 9.72 19.86
CA ARG A 7 -10.43 9.92 18.64
C ARG A 7 -10.02 8.55 18.13
N ARG A 8 -10.84 7.96 17.25
CA ARG A 8 -10.55 6.69 16.57
C ARG A 8 -9.18 6.84 15.90
N THR A 9 -8.22 6.04 16.36
CA THR A 9 -6.86 6.07 15.80
C THR A 9 -6.75 4.96 14.78
N LEU A 10 -6.94 5.30 13.50
CA LEU A 10 -6.84 4.35 12.40
C LEU A 10 -5.38 3.92 12.20
N ARG A 11 -5.12 2.61 12.20
CA ARG A 11 -3.80 2.04 11.90
C ARG A 11 -3.72 1.72 10.42
N ILE A 12 -2.70 2.22 9.73
CA ILE A 12 -2.53 2.04 8.28
C ILE A 12 -1.23 1.28 7.99
N VAL A 13 -1.24 0.44 6.97
CA VAL A 13 -0.07 -0.34 6.53
C VAL A 13 1.01 0.60 6.00
N ASP A 14 2.24 0.43 6.49
CA ASP A 14 3.42 1.08 5.93
C ASP A 14 3.79 0.46 4.58
N LEU A 15 4.12 1.31 3.60
CA LEU A 15 4.47 0.86 2.26
C LEU A 15 5.99 0.68 2.16
N PRO A 16 6.51 -0.52 1.82
CA PRO A 16 7.95 -0.77 1.85
C PRO A 16 8.78 0.16 0.97
N PHE A 17 8.24 0.58 -0.18
CA PHE A 17 8.91 1.46 -1.14
C PHE A 17 8.80 2.95 -0.82
N TYR A 18 8.13 3.32 0.28
CA TYR A 18 7.85 4.72 0.61
C TYR A 18 8.12 4.97 2.09
N ASP A 19 9.19 5.70 2.39
CA ASP A 19 9.44 6.15 3.75
C ASP A 19 8.58 7.38 4.03
N ARG A 20 7.68 7.31 5.00
CA ARG A 20 6.85 8.46 5.39
C ARG A 20 7.68 9.48 6.17
N GLU A 21 7.79 10.70 5.64
CA GLU A 21 8.55 11.79 6.26
C GLU A 21 7.65 12.78 7.03
N LYS A 22 6.49 13.14 6.46
CA LYS A 22 5.60 14.15 7.03
C LYS A 22 4.13 13.87 6.70
N VAL A 23 3.23 14.35 7.55
CA VAL A 23 1.78 14.37 7.30
C VAL A 23 1.37 15.79 6.89
N LEU A 24 0.70 15.93 5.74
CA LEU A 24 0.14 17.19 5.24
C LEU A 24 -1.37 17.29 5.50
N LEU A 25 -2.07 16.15 5.44
CA LEU A 25 -3.46 16.00 5.85
C LEU A 25 -3.55 14.78 6.76
N GLU A 26 -3.93 15.01 8.02
CA GLU A 26 -4.24 13.94 8.98
C GLU A 26 -5.36 13.05 8.46
N LEU A 27 -5.39 11.80 8.93
CA LEU A 27 -6.44 10.85 8.56
C LEU A 27 -7.83 11.44 8.86
N SER A 28 -8.54 11.79 7.80
CA SER A 28 -9.80 12.50 7.84
C SER A 28 -10.93 11.61 7.32
N GLU A 29 -12.06 11.60 8.02
CA GLU A 29 -13.20 10.74 7.70
C GLU A 29 -13.93 11.23 6.45
N LEU A 30 -14.30 10.27 5.59
CA LEU A 30 -15.31 10.39 4.54
C LEU A 30 -16.56 9.65 5.05
N PRO A 31 -17.61 10.36 5.46
CA PRO A 31 -18.72 9.75 6.18
C PRO A 31 -19.46 8.66 5.40
N ALA A 32 -19.95 7.66 6.12
CA ALA A 32 -20.92 6.72 5.59
C ALA A 32 -22.27 7.42 5.30
N SER A 33 -23.07 6.85 4.40
CA SER A 33 -24.45 7.25 4.17
C SER A 33 -25.42 6.10 4.40
N SER A 34 -26.40 6.31 5.28
CA SER A 34 -27.46 5.35 5.58
C SER A 34 -28.62 5.37 4.57
N SER A 35 -28.52 6.16 3.50
CA SER A 35 -29.55 6.30 2.45
C SER A 35 -29.90 4.96 1.79
N MET A 36 -29.02 3.95 1.88
CA MET A 36 -29.25 2.59 1.39
C MET A 36 -30.39 1.83 2.11
N CYS A 37 -30.75 2.21 3.35
CA CYS A 37 -31.80 1.52 4.13
C CYS A 37 -33.24 1.91 3.73
N LYS A 38 -33.45 2.79 2.75
CA LYS A 38 -34.79 3.30 2.38
C LYS A 38 -35.31 2.81 1.02
N LEU A 39 -34.57 1.93 0.34
CA LEU A 39 -34.97 1.45 -0.98
C LEU A 39 -35.92 0.24 -0.87
N PRO A 40 -37.07 0.24 -1.57
CA PRO A 40 -37.96 -0.92 -1.63
C PRO A 40 -37.27 -2.10 -2.32
N ALA A 41 -37.58 -3.31 -1.84
CA ALA A 41 -37.07 -4.56 -2.39
C ALA A 41 -37.32 -4.63 -3.92
N GLY A 42 -36.25 -4.76 -4.71
CA GLY A 42 -36.31 -4.84 -6.18
C GLY A 42 -35.81 -3.61 -6.93
N SER A 43 -35.40 -2.53 -6.25
CA SER A 43 -34.69 -1.41 -6.88
C SER A 43 -33.18 -1.64 -6.88
N SER A 44 -32.49 -1.38 -8.00
CA SER A 44 -31.03 -1.37 -8.05
C SER A 44 -30.50 -0.37 -7.02
N PRO A 45 -29.44 -0.71 -6.26
CA PRO A 45 -28.87 0.21 -5.27
C PRO A 45 -28.33 1.46 -5.96
N THR A 46 -29.08 2.57 -5.88
CA THR A 46 -28.61 3.88 -6.33
C THR A 46 -27.69 4.44 -5.25
N LEU A 47 -26.38 4.30 -5.43
CA LEU A 47 -25.40 4.90 -4.52
C LEU A 47 -25.52 6.43 -4.58
N THR A 48 -25.68 7.08 -3.42
CA THR A 48 -25.80 8.53 -3.34
C THR A 48 -24.41 9.19 -3.47
N PRO A 49 -24.19 10.10 -4.42
CA PRO A 49 -22.93 10.82 -4.50
C PRO A 49 -22.77 11.70 -3.26
N SER A 50 -21.61 11.60 -2.62
CA SER A 50 -21.18 12.44 -1.50
C SER A 50 -19.88 13.12 -1.85
N MET A 51 -19.64 14.29 -1.26
CA MET A 51 -18.47 15.11 -1.54
C MET A 51 -18.01 15.83 -0.28
N VAL A 52 -16.69 15.96 -0.13
CA VAL A 52 -16.05 16.75 0.93
C VAL A 52 -14.87 17.53 0.36
N GLU A 53 -14.55 18.65 0.98
CA GLU A 53 -13.39 19.48 0.67
C GLU A 53 -12.47 19.57 1.89
N PHE A 54 -11.16 19.41 1.67
CA PHE A 54 -10.13 19.68 2.66
C PHE A 54 -9.10 20.66 2.12
N ASN A 55 -8.43 21.36 3.02
CA ASN A 55 -7.26 22.19 2.70
C ASN A 55 -6.01 21.60 3.34
N PHE A 56 -4.90 21.63 2.63
CA PHE A 56 -3.60 21.22 3.15
C PHE A 56 -2.50 22.17 2.66
N VAL A 57 -1.42 22.29 3.44
CA VAL A 57 -0.31 23.21 3.12
C VAL A 57 0.92 22.42 2.72
N VAL A 58 1.49 22.74 1.57
CA VAL A 58 2.79 22.19 1.15
C VAL A 58 3.87 23.18 1.54
N THR A 59 4.66 22.85 2.56
CA THR A 59 5.61 23.81 3.10
C THR A 59 6.76 24.11 2.12
N PRO A 60 7.39 25.30 2.16
CA PRO A 60 8.43 25.68 1.20
C PRO A 60 9.65 24.73 1.15
N ASP A 61 9.95 24.03 2.23
CA ASP A 61 10.94 22.95 2.27
C ASP A 61 10.51 21.75 1.42
N VAL A 62 9.25 21.30 1.54
CA VAL A 62 8.70 20.23 0.71
C VAL A 62 8.65 20.67 -0.75
N MET A 63 8.19 21.90 -1.03
CA MET A 63 8.16 22.47 -2.38
C MET A 63 9.53 22.43 -3.05
N ARG A 64 10.60 22.81 -2.35
CA ARG A 64 11.97 22.72 -2.87
C ARG A 64 12.39 21.28 -3.14
N SER A 65 12.07 20.35 -2.23
CA SER A 65 12.39 18.93 -2.39
C SER A 65 11.68 18.28 -3.59
N ILE A 66 10.51 18.79 -3.98
CA ILE A 66 9.75 18.27 -5.12
C ILE A 66 9.91 19.07 -6.40
N ALA A 67 10.58 20.23 -6.41
CA ALA A 67 10.58 21.16 -7.56
C ALA A 67 11.26 20.66 -8.86
N TYR A 68 11.91 19.48 -8.86
CA TYR A 68 12.74 19.02 -9.98
C TYR A 68 11.97 18.15 -10.99
N SER A 69 11.30 18.82 -11.93
CA SER A 69 10.50 18.20 -13.02
C SER A 69 11.29 17.30 -13.99
N ASN A 70 12.63 17.32 -14.01
CA ASN A 70 13.43 16.47 -14.90
C ASN A 70 13.95 15.18 -14.24
N GLU A 71 13.84 15.04 -12.92
CA GLU A 71 14.27 13.85 -12.17
C GLU A 71 13.10 12.95 -11.77
N GLN A 72 11.89 13.20 -12.27
CA GLN A 72 10.67 12.45 -11.90
C GLN A 72 10.77 10.92 -12.17
N VAL A 73 11.75 10.47 -12.96
CA VAL A 73 12.01 9.04 -13.18
C VAL A 73 13.05 8.48 -12.21
N VAL A 74 13.99 9.31 -11.75
CA VAL A 74 15.12 8.86 -10.91
C VAL A 74 14.62 8.59 -9.49
N LEU A 75 15.15 7.52 -8.90
CA LEU A 75 14.90 7.13 -7.51
C LEU A 75 16.24 7.05 -6.77
N PRO A 76 16.30 7.39 -5.47
CA PRO A 76 15.18 7.78 -4.60
C PRO A 76 14.76 9.25 -4.78
N ARG A 77 13.50 9.58 -4.46
CA ARG A 77 12.98 10.96 -4.54
C ARG A 77 11.88 11.24 -3.52
N ILE A 78 11.58 12.52 -3.30
CA ILE A 78 10.45 12.96 -2.47
C ILE A 78 9.19 13.10 -3.35
N GLU A 79 8.06 12.59 -2.84
CA GLU A 79 6.74 12.66 -3.45
C GLU A 79 5.71 13.12 -2.42
N VAL A 80 4.62 13.72 -2.89
CA VAL A 80 3.42 13.95 -2.10
C VAL A 80 2.38 12.90 -2.47
N GLN A 81 1.96 12.10 -1.50
CA GLN A 81 1.16 10.91 -1.70
C GLN A 81 -0.19 11.03 -0.98
N MET A 82 -1.28 10.80 -1.71
CA MET A 82 -2.63 10.67 -1.15
C MET A 82 -2.96 9.18 -1.01
N ARG A 83 -3.55 8.81 0.13
CA ARG A 83 -3.94 7.43 0.43
C ARG A 83 -5.36 7.39 0.97
N PHE A 84 -6.10 6.35 0.59
CA PHE A 84 -7.46 6.09 1.03
C PHE A 84 -7.53 4.77 1.79
N PHE A 85 -8.43 4.69 2.76
CA PHE A 85 -8.58 3.53 3.62
C PHE A 85 -10.06 3.29 3.95
N LEU A 86 -10.43 2.04 4.17
CA LEU A 86 -11.66 1.75 4.89
C LEU A 86 -11.50 2.25 6.34
N LEU A 87 -12.51 2.93 6.89
CA LEU A 87 -12.49 3.39 8.27
C LEU A 87 -12.92 2.25 9.22
N ASP A 88 -12.00 1.31 9.45
CA ASP A 88 -12.15 0.16 10.35
C ASP A 88 -10.95 0.11 11.31
N ASP A 89 -11.19 0.35 12.60
CA ASP A 89 -10.15 0.42 13.63
C ASP A 89 -9.80 -0.95 14.26
N THR A 90 -10.52 -2.01 13.87
CA THR A 90 -10.30 -3.37 14.41
C THR A 90 -9.00 -4.00 13.90
N ARG A 91 -8.51 -3.56 12.74
CA ARG A 91 -7.32 -4.07 12.07
C ARG A 91 -6.50 -2.95 11.42
N GLU A 92 -5.30 -3.30 11.01
CA GLU A 92 -4.49 -2.43 10.17
C GLU A 92 -5.07 -2.35 8.76
N GLN A 93 -5.14 -1.14 8.20
CA GLN A 93 -5.79 -0.86 6.93
C GLN A 93 -4.77 -0.75 5.81
N ALA A 94 -4.94 -1.58 4.79
CA ALA A 94 -4.30 -1.40 3.50
C ALA A 94 -4.98 -0.27 2.71
N ASP A 95 -4.31 0.23 1.67
CA ASP A 95 -4.90 1.22 0.78
C ASP A 95 -6.16 0.65 0.11
N ASP A 96 -7.25 1.40 0.10
CA ASP A 96 -8.46 1.03 -0.62
C ASP A 96 -9.29 2.26 -0.96
N PHE A 97 -9.90 2.27 -2.15
CA PHE A 97 -10.65 3.43 -2.63
C PHE A 97 -12.14 3.33 -2.26
N PRO A 98 -12.78 4.45 -1.88
CA PRO A 98 -14.23 4.53 -1.83
C PRO A 98 -14.87 4.17 -3.19
N PRO A 99 -16.13 3.69 -3.21
CA PRO A 99 -16.83 3.38 -4.45
C PRO A 99 -16.94 4.62 -5.33
N SER A 100 -16.72 4.46 -6.65
CA SER A 100 -16.77 5.55 -7.63
C SER A 100 -16.00 6.82 -7.21
N CYS A 101 -14.85 6.65 -6.53
CA CYS A 101 -14.05 7.77 -6.05
C CYS A 101 -13.55 8.64 -7.22
N GLU A 102 -13.70 9.96 -7.07
CA GLU A 102 -13.10 11.01 -7.89
C GLU A 102 -12.41 12.04 -7.01
N VAL A 103 -11.26 12.55 -7.47
CA VAL A 103 -10.46 13.53 -6.74
C VAL A 103 -10.14 14.71 -7.66
N ARG A 104 -10.25 15.94 -7.12
CA ARG A 104 -9.73 17.16 -7.75
C ARG A 104 -8.83 17.89 -6.76
N ILE A 105 -7.68 18.36 -7.22
CA ILE A 105 -6.81 19.26 -6.47
C ILE A 105 -6.76 20.57 -7.25
N ASP A 106 -7.18 21.66 -6.62
CA ASP A 106 -7.23 22.99 -7.24
C ASP A 106 -7.97 22.98 -8.59
N ASN A 107 -9.15 22.36 -8.58
CA ASN A 107 -10.03 22.16 -9.73
C ASN A 107 -9.44 21.28 -10.86
N ARG A 108 -8.23 20.73 -10.70
CA ARG A 108 -7.62 19.79 -11.65
C ARG A 108 -7.96 18.35 -11.24
N LYS A 109 -8.54 17.57 -12.16
CA LYS A 109 -8.86 16.16 -11.92
C LYS A 109 -7.58 15.35 -11.73
N VAL A 110 -7.50 14.60 -10.62
CA VAL A 110 -6.42 13.67 -10.35
C VAL A 110 -6.70 12.35 -11.06
N ALA A 111 -5.71 11.85 -11.80
CA ALA A 111 -5.80 10.55 -12.46
C ALA A 111 -5.63 9.44 -11.42
N LEU A 112 -6.71 8.69 -11.15
CA LEU A 112 -6.68 7.53 -10.28
C LEU A 112 -6.34 6.26 -11.07
N PRO A 113 -5.83 5.19 -10.43
CA PRO A 113 -5.59 3.90 -11.06
C PRO A 113 -6.82 3.39 -11.82
N ASN A 114 -6.60 2.84 -13.01
CA ASN A 114 -7.67 2.30 -13.83
C ASN A 114 -8.35 1.11 -13.13
N VAL A 115 -9.66 1.03 -13.26
CA VAL A 115 -10.44 -0.09 -12.75
C VAL A 115 -10.04 -1.36 -13.50
N ILE A 116 -9.80 -2.46 -12.80
CA ILE A 116 -9.53 -3.74 -13.44
C ILE A 116 -10.86 -4.28 -13.98
N PRO A 117 -10.99 -4.57 -15.29
CA PRO A 117 -12.20 -5.17 -15.84
C PRO A 117 -12.43 -6.54 -15.22
N THR A 118 -13.65 -6.80 -14.74
CA THR A 118 -14.02 -8.13 -14.28
C THR A 118 -14.79 -8.88 -15.36
N LYS A 119 -14.66 -10.21 -15.40
CA LYS A 119 -15.47 -11.06 -16.29
C LYS A 119 -16.79 -11.49 -15.67
N ASP A 120 -16.95 -11.31 -14.36
CA ASP A 120 -18.13 -11.69 -13.60
C ASP A 120 -19.06 -10.47 -13.40
N PRO A 121 -20.26 -10.42 -14.01
CA PRO A 121 -21.16 -9.26 -13.90
C PRO A 121 -21.65 -8.99 -12.47
N ASN A 122 -21.51 -9.94 -11.54
CA ASN A 122 -21.89 -9.76 -10.13
C ASN A 122 -20.76 -9.20 -9.26
N VAL A 123 -19.53 -9.10 -9.78
CA VAL A 123 -18.39 -8.54 -9.05
C VAL A 123 -18.20 -7.09 -9.49
N GLU A 124 -18.27 -6.14 -8.54
CA GLU A 124 -17.99 -4.74 -8.86
C GLU A 124 -16.53 -4.59 -9.28
N ALA A 125 -16.32 -3.93 -10.42
CA ALA A 125 -14.99 -3.70 -10.96
C ALA A 125 -14.20 -2.80 -9.98
N LYS A 126 -13.08 -3.32 -9.44
CA LYS A 126 -12.31 -2.65 -8.40
C LYS A 126 -11.05 -1.99 -8.96
N ARG A 127 -10.71 -0.81 -8.47
CA ARG A 127 -9.40 -0.19 -8.72
C ARG A 127 -8.31 -0.94 -7.97
N PRO A 128 -7.09 -1.08 -8.53
CA PRO A 128 -5.94 -1.53 -7.76
C PRO A 128 -5.76 -0.65 -6.52
N SER A 129 -5.71 -1.29 -5.36
CA SER A 129 -5.39 -0.68 -4.08
C SER A 129 -3.94 -0.20 -4.07
N CYS A 130 -3.71 1.07 -4.38
CA CYS A 130 -2.38 1.67 -4.32
C CYS A 130 -2.46 3.16 -3.96
N PRO A 131 -1.38 3.73 -3.41
CA PRO A 131 -1.30 5.16 -3.18
C PRO A 131 -1.38 5.97 -4.47
N VAL A 132 -1.81 7.21 -4.37
CA VAL A 132 -1.89 8.17 -5.48
C VAL A 132 -0.79 9.21 -5.35
N ASP A 133 0.10 9.31 -6.34
CA ASP A 133 1.06 10.40 -6.44
C ASP A 133 0.34 11.68 -6.88
N ILE A 134 0.31 12.66 -5.98
CA ILE A 134 -0.30 13.98 -6.23
C ILE A 134 0.74 15.09 -6.41
N THR A 135 2.03 14.76 -6.45
CA THR A 135 3.14 15.71 -6.63
C THR A 135 2.92 16.65 -7.83
N PRO A 136 2.49 16.17 -9.02
CA PRO A 136 2.27 17.04 -10.20
C PRO A 136 1.14 18.09 -10.03
N PHE A 137 0.29 17.93 -9.02
CA PHE A 137 -0.80 18.85 -8.73
C PHE A 137 -0.39 19.97 -7.77
N VAL A 138 0.67 19.75 -6.99
CA VAL A 138 1.11 20.67 -5.94
C VAL A 138 2.40 21.41 -6.27
N GLN A 139 3.13 21.00 -7.32
CA GLN A 139 4.39 21.64 -7.79
C GLN A 139 4.21 23.04 -8.43
N GLN A 140 3.07 23.71 -8.28
CA GLN A 140 2.82 24.98 -8.97
C GLN A 140 3.54 26.16 -8.29
N PRO A 141 4.52 26.82 -8.95
CA PRO A 141 5.34 27.87 -8.31
C PRO A 141 4.59 29.17 -8.06
N SER A 142 3.45 29.39 -8.72
CA SER A 142 2.73 30.67 -8.75
C SER A 142 1.74 30.86 -7.60
N ARG A 143 1.68 29.94 -6.63
CA ARG A 143 0.73 30.04 -5.52
C ARG A 143 1.34 30.77 -4.34
N LEU A 144 0.72 31.89 -3.95
CA LEU A 144 1.24 32.79 -2.92
C LEU A 144 1.18 32.19 -1.50
N ASP A 145 0.24 31.29 -1.21
CA ASP A 145 -0.03 30.77 0.13
C ASP A 145 0.40 29.30 0.35
N ASN A 146 0.79 28.58 -0.71
CA ASN A 146 1.04 27.13 -0.70
C ASN A 146 -0.11 26.27 -0.11
N VAL A 147 -1.32 26.81 -0.05
CA VAL A 147 -2.52 26.13 0.47
C VAL A 147 -3.24 25.47 -0.69
N HIS A 148 -3.37 24.15 -0.72
CA HIS A 148 -4.08 23.42 -1.76
C HIS A 148 -5.45 22.95 -1.26
N SER A 149 -6.47 23.07 -2.12
CA SER A 149 -7.79 22.52 -1.85
C SER A 149 -7.94 21.17 -2.56
N VAL A 150 -8.32 20.15 -1.80
CA VAL A 150 -8.67 18.82 -2.32
C VAL A 150 -10.17 18.58 -2.18
N HIS A 151 -10.81 18.32 -3.31
CA HIS A 151 -12.20 17.90 -3.39
C HIS A 151 -12.25 16.39 -3.66
N ILE A 152 -12.99 15.67 -2.83
CA ILE A 152 -13.15 14.22 -2.93
C ILE A 152 -14.63 13.93 -3.08
N GLN A 153 -15.00 13.23 -4.15
CA GLN A 153 -16.34 12.74 -4.39
C GLN A 153 -16.32 11.21 -4.39
N TRP A 154 -17.34 10.58 -3.81
CA TRP A 154 -17.52 9.14 -3.83
C TRP A 154 -18.99 8.77 -3.83
N ALA A 155 -19.28 7.54 -4.25
CA ALA A 155 -20.59 6.93 -4.11
C ALA A 155 -20.72 6.38 -2.68
N ALA A 156 -21.38 7.14 -1.79
CA ALA A 156 -21.48 6.79 -0.38
C ALA A 156 -22.40 5.59 -0.16
N ASP A 157 -21.92 4.67 0.68
CA ASP A 157 -22.62 3.48 1.14
C ASP A 157 -22.56 3.40 2.68
N MET A 158 -22.87 2.23 3.25
CA MET A 158 -22.84 2.04 4.70
C MET A 158 -21.43 2.03 5.31
N ARG A 159 -20.37 2.10 4.48
CA ARG A 159 -18.98 2.12 4.95
C ARG A 159 -18.51 3.56 5.07
N ALA A 160 -17.84 3.85 6.19
CA ALA A 160 -17.05 5.07 6.30
C ALA A 160 -15.65 4.81 5.75
N TRP A 161 -15.04 5.85 5.19
CA TRP A 161 -13.70 5.80 4.63
C TRP A 161 -12.81 6.86 5.27
N ALA A 162 -11.51 6.78 5.02
CA ALA A 162 -10.56 7.79 5.44
C ALA A 162 -9.64 8.18 4.29
N VAL A 163 -9.18 9.43 4.32
CA VAL A 163 -8.14 9.94 3.43
C VAL A 163 -7.00 10.54 4.24
N GLY A 164 -5.77 10.39 3.77
CA GLY A 164 -4.61 11.10 4.29
C GLY A 164 -3.67 11.56 3.17
N ILE A 165 -2.90 12.61 3.43
CA ILE A 165 -1.88 13.12 2.51
C ILE A 165 -0.55 13.19 3.24
N PHE A 166 0.48 12.61 2.64
CA PHE A 166 1.78 12.41 3.24
C PHE A 166 2.90 12.89 2.30
N VAL A 167 3.98 13.40 2.88
CA VAL A 167 5.27 13.51 2.19
C VAL A 167 6.01 12.21 2.40
N VAL A 168 6.46 11.60 1.32
CA VAL A 168 7.14 10.32 1.33
C VAL A 168 8.43 10.37 0.53
N LYS A 169 9.42 9.59 0.93
CA LYS A 169 10.60 9.29 0.12
C LYS A 169 10.42 7.95 -0.57
N ARG A 170 10.23 7.96 -1.88
CA ARG A 170 10.18 6.75 -2.69
C ARG A 170 11.59 6.19 -2.86
N VAL A 171 11.79 4.92 -2.52
CA VAL A 171 13.10 4.25 -2.54
C VAL A 171 13.21 3.22 -3.68
N THR A 172 14.44 2.82 -3.99
CA THR A 172 14.73 1.77 -4.97
C THR A 172 14.64 0.38 -4.36
N SER A 173 14.49 -0.64 -5.21
CA SER A 173 14.61 -2.05 -4.79
C SER A 173 15.99 -2.35 -4.18
N GLU A 174 17.05 -1.69 -4.64
CA GLU A 174 18.40 -1.83 -4.07
C GLU A 174 18.47 -1.34 -2.62
N ILE A 175 17.85 -0.20 -2.30
CA ILE A 175 17.76 0.32 -0.94
C ILE A 175 16.97 -0.67 -0.06
N LEU A 176 15.86 -1.22 -0.56
CA LEU A 176 15.10 -2.23 0.18
C LEU A 176 15.89 -3.53 0.39
N MET A 177 16.63 -3.97 -0.61
CA MET A 177 17.50 -5.14 -0.48
C MET A 177 18.57 -4.92 0.59
N LYS A 178 19.22 -3.75 0.60
CA LYS A 178 20.18 -3.36 1.64
C LYS A 178 19.55 -3.41 3.04
N ARG A 179 18.32 -2.90 3.20
CA ARG A 179 17.57 -2.97 4.47
C ARG A 179 17.26 -4.41 4.87
N LEU A 180 16.83 -5.25 3.93
CA LEU A 180 16.53 -6.65 4.16
C LEU A 180 17.77 -7.43 4.63
N LEU A 181 18.90 -7.24 3.95
CA LEU A 181 20.17 -7.91 4.28
C LEU A 181 20.73 -7.49 5.65
N ALA A 182 20.55 -6.22 6.02
CA ALA A 182 20.92 -5.70 7.33
C ALA A 182 19.98 -6.17 8.46
N ASN A 183 18.75 -6.59 8.13
CA ASN A 183 17.80 -7.09 9.11
C ASN A 183 18.09 -8.57 9.46
N VAL A 184 18.90 -8.79 10.50
CA VAL A 184 19.23 -10.14 10.98
C VAL A 184 17.98 -10.96 11.32
N ARG A 185 16.89 -10.34 11.78
CA ARG A 185 15.63 -11.04 12.09
C ARG A 185 14.88 -11.54 10.86
N ALA A 186 15.19 -11.01 9.67
CA ALA A 186 14.62 -11.50 8.42
C ALA A 186 15.30 -12.81 7.96
N ARG A 187 16.45 -13.18 8.53
CA ARG A 187 17.13 -14.44 8.23
C ARG A 187 16.42 -15.59 8.93
N ARG A 188 16.13 -16.64 8.17
CA ARG A 188 15.55 -17.88 8.72
C ARG A 188 16.68 -18.82 9.12
N ASP A 189 16.62 -19.35 10.35
CA ASP A 189 17.59 -20.33 10.82
C ASP A 189 17.52 -21.62 9.97
N MET A 190 18.68 -22.15 9.63
CA MET A 190 18.83 -23.37 8.84
C MET A 190 18.19 -24.60 9.49
N ILE A 191 18.14 -24.67 10.82
CA ILE A 191 17.51 -25.75 11.56
C ILE A 191 16.03 -25.83 11.19
N VAL A 192 15.36 -24.68 11.03
CA VAL A 192 13.95 -24.64 10.65
C VAL A 192 13.73 -25.24 9.26
N THR A 193 14.58 -24.91 8.29
CA THR A 193 14.52 -25.48 6.94
C THR A 193 14.85 -26.98 6.94
N LYS A 194 15.88 -27.39 7.68
CA LYS A 194 16.28 -28.80 7.83
C LYS A 194 15.16 -29.65 8.45
N MET A 195 14.49 -29.12 9.47
CA MET A 195 13.33 -29.78 10.07
C MET A 195 12.15 -29.88 9.10
N ALA A 196 11.86 -28.84 8.32
CA ALA A 196 10.81 -28.88 7.31
C ALA A 196 11.07 -29.98 6.25
N ILE A 197 12.30 -30.07 5.74
CA ILE A 197 12.71 -31.13 4.79
C ILE A 197 12.53 -32.52 5.41
N ARG A 198 13.01 -32.72 6.65
CA ARG A 198 12.85 -34.00 7.35
C ARG A 198 11.39 -34.37 7.55
N THR A 199 10.54 -33.41 7.89
CA THR A 199 9.09 -33.64 8.06
C THR A 199 8.41 -34.04 6.76
N GLN A 200 8.84 -33.48 5.62
CA GLN A 200 8.32 -33.88 4.31
C GLN A 200 8.80 -35.28 3.89
N LEU A 201 10.04 -35.65 4.23
CA LEU A 201 10.61 -36.97 3.95
C LEU A 201 10.18 -38.06 4.96
N ARG A 202 9.45 -37.69 6.03
CA ARG A 202 8.95 -38.67 6.99
C ARG A 202 7.80 -39.45 6.34
N ASP A 203 7.97 -40.77 6.30
CA ASP A 203 6.88 -41.68 6.02
C ASP A 203 5.82 -41.55 7.12
N ARG A 204 4.58 -41.28 6.72
CA ARG A 204 3.45 -41.15 7.65
C ARG A 204 2.80 -42.50 7.97
N GLY A 205 3.30 -43.61 7.44
CA GLY A 205 2.85 -44.96 7.78
C GLY A 205 1.47 -45.35 7.25
N ASP A 206 0.66 -44.38 6.83
CA ASP A 206 -0.69 -44.58 6.29
C ASP A 206 -0.74 -44.55 4.74
N SER A 207 0.39 -44.31 4.08
CA SER A 207 0.49 -44.12 2.63
C SER A 207 1.54 -45.06 2.02
N SER A 208 1.14 -45.88 1.05
CA SER A 208 2.05 -46.77 0.30
C SER A 208 3.08 -46.03 -0.56
N LEU A 209 2.91 -44.72 -0.73
CA LEU A 209 3.82 -43.83 -1.41
C LEU A 209 4.50 -42.94 -0.37
N HIS A 210 5.82 -43.04 -0.26
CA HIS A 210 6.63 -42.17 0.57
C HIS A 210 7.65 -41.40 -0.28
N LEU A 211 7.96 -40.17 0.12
CA LEU A 211 8.92 -39.32 -0.57
C LEU A 211 10.35 -39.69 -0.16
N GLU A 212 11.14 -40.24 -1.08
CA GLU A 212 12.53 -40.65 -0.81
C GLU A 212 13.54 -39.51 -0.93
N ARG A 213 13.29 -38.56 -1.84
CA ARG A 213 14.20 -37.45 -2.15
C ARG A 213 13.41 -36.18 -2.48
N VAL A 214 13.99 -35.04 -2.13
CA VAL A 214 13.57 -33.73 -2.65
C VAL A 214 14.76 -33.10 -3.38
N GLU A 215 14.53 -32.66 -4.61
CA GLU A 215 15.50 -31.93 -5.42
C GLU A 215 15.07 -30.47 -5.56
N PHE A 216 16.03 -29.55 -5.45
CA PHE A 216 15.77 -28.11 -5.50
C PHE A 216 16.54 -27.48 -6.64
N MET A 217 15.90 -26.58 -7.37
CA MET A 217 16.57 -25.73 -8.33
C MET A 217 17.23 -24.55 -7.61
N LEU A 218 18.49 -24.28 -7.93
CA LEU A 218 19.24 -23.11 -7.46
C LEU A 218 19.06 -21.88 -8.38
N LEU A 219 18.04 -21.92 -9.24
CA LEU A 219 17.68 -20.81 -10.12
C LEU A 219 16.53 -20.03 -9.51
N CYS A 220 16.58 -18.71 -9.67
CA CYS A 220 15.45 -17.88 -9.30
C CYS A 220 14.27 -18.15 -10.24
N PRO A 221 13.08 -18.53 -9.73
CA PRO A 221 11.94 -18.86 -10.58
C PRO A 221 11.35 -17.65 -11.32
N VAL A 222 11.71 -16.42 -10.92
CA VAL A 222 11.23 -15.19 -11.55
C VAL A 222 12.14 -14.75 -12.70
N SER A 223 13.46 -14.79 -12.49
CA SER A 223 14.45 -14.28 -13.46
C SER A 223 15.15 -15.38 -14.26
N PHE A 224 14.95 -16.65 -13.90
CA PHE A 224 15.65 -17.82 -14.44
C PHE A 224 17.18 -17.69 -14.43
N SER A 225 17.70 -16.81 -13.57
CA SER A 225 19.12 -16.60 -13.34
C SER A 225 19.53 -17.26 -12.03
N TYR A 226 20.81 -17.64 -11.90
CA TYR A 226 21.37 -18.07 -10.62
C TYR A 226 21.19 -16.97 -9.58
N TYR A 227 20.92 -17.33 -8.33
CA TYR A 227 20.78 -16.35 -7.27
C TYR A 227 22.11 -15.59 -7.10
N TYR A 228 22.12 -14.28 -7.35
CA TYR A 228 23.30 -13.43 -7.12
C TYR A 228 23.61 -13.24 -5.63
N TYR A 229 22.62 -13.47 -4.78
CA TYR A 229 22.74 -13.51 -3.33
C TYR A 229 22.59 -14.96 -2.90
N GLN A 230 23.69 -15.71 -2.95
CA GLN A 230 23.67 -17.14 -2.64
C GLN A 230 24.58 -17.48 -1.46
N PHE A 231 24.05 -18.41 -0.67
CA PHE A 231 24.60 -19.07 0.50
C PHE A 231 26.12 -19.29 0.45
N PHE A 232 26.80 -18.90 1.52
CA PHE A 232 28.19 -19.27 1.75
C PHE A 232 28.30 -20.76 2.09
N VAL A 233 29.10 -21.49 1.32
CA VAL A 233 29.60 -22.83 1.65
C VAL A 233 31.11 -22.69 1.72
N ASP A 234 31.69 -22.74 2.92
CA ASP A 234 33.14 -22.87 3.05
C ASP A 234 33.52 -24.31 3.38
N GLY A 235 34.44 -24.84 2.59
CA GLY A 235 34.73 -26.25 2.46
C GLY A 235 35.70 -26.73 3.52
N SER A 236 35.23 -26.95 4.75
CA SER A 236 35.98 -27.70 5.77
C SER A 236 35.05 -28.13 6.89
N ALA A 237 34.45 -29.32 6.72
CA ALA A 237 33.80 -30.12 7.75
C ALA A 237 32.68 -29.45 8.58
N GLY A 238 31.43 -29.74 8.18
CA GLY A 238 30.26 -29.55 9.04
C GLY A 238 29.52 -28.25 8.76
N LEU A 239 28.25 -28.40 8.38
CA LEU A 239 27.30 -27.33 8.11
C LEU A 239 27.20 -26.36 9.31
N MET A 240 27.92 -25.26 9.26
CA MET A 240 27.81 -24.15 10.19
C MET A 240 27.54 -22.87 9.38
N PHE A 241 26.51 -22.13 9.77
CA PHE A 241 25.90 -21.04 8.99
C PHE A 241 26.25 -19.71 9.66
N SER A 242 26.87 -18.79 8.93
CA SER A 242 27.07 -17.40 9.38
C SER A 242 27.24 -16.46 8.19
N LEU A 243 27.15 -15.15 8.45
CA LEU A 243 26.43 -14.12 7.68
C LEU A 243 26.90 -13.74 6.28
#